data_AF-A0A845BS18-F1
#
_entry.id   AF-A0A845BS18-F1
#
_cell.length_a   1.000
_cell.length_b   1.000
_cell.length_c   1.000
_cell.angle_alpha   90.00
_cell.angle_beta   90.00
_cell.angle_gamma   90.00
#
_symmetry.space_group_name_H-M   'P 1'
#
loop_
_entity.id
_entity.type
_entity.pdbx_description
1 polymer ?
#
loop_
_entity_poly.entity_id
_entity_poly.type
_entity_poly.pdbx_seq_one_letter_code
_entity_poly.pdbx_strand_id
1 'polypeptide(L)'
;MRMVRHGYILLEALIALLLLAVGLLAGLRLASATLASSAEAKAHAFAQYYAADKLESLRALIAAGEYQRTACPGAGSLLVSSEAPEQTTVQGTIFSRSWQVTPQCTPSYRVLRVEVTWQDKAGPHRVELASLLTWSDPARVRER
;
A
#
# COMPACT_ATOMS: atom_id res chain seq x y z
N MET A 1 21.49 -68.66 5.83
CA MET A 1 20.31 -68.14 6.56
C MET A 1 20.75 -66.84 7.24
N ARG A 2 20.31 -65.70 6.70
CA ARG A 2 20.89 -64.37 6.98
C ARG A 2 20.25 -63.81 8.25
N MET A 3 21.03 -63.64 9.32
CA MET A 3 20.56 -63.09 10.59
C MET A 3 20.07 -61.65 10.37
N VAL A 4 18.76 -61.44 10.43
CA VAL A 4 18.18 -60.09 10.43
C VAL A 4 18.33 -59.52 11.84
N ARG A 5 19.15 -58.47 11.99
CA ARG A 5 19.31 -57.74 13.27
C ARG A 5 18.06 -56.88 13.51
N HIS A 6 17.15 -57.37 14.34
CA HIS A 6 15.85 -56.74 14.61
C HIS A 6 15.94 -55.41 15.41
N GLY A 7 17.06 -55.12 16.06
CA GLY A 7 17.25 -53.88 16.83
C GLY A 7 17.61 -52.63 16.01
N TYR A 8 18.08 -52.80 14.78
CA TYR A 8 18.54 -51.67 13.95
C TYR A 8 17.39 -50.96 13.22
N ILE A 9 16.38 -51.71 12.79
CA ILE A 9 15.21 -51.20 12.06
C ILE A 9 14.41 -50.18 12.89
N LEU A 10 14.28 -50.40 14.19
CA LEU A 10 13.53 -49.53 15.09
C LEU A 10 14.23 -48.17 15.30
N LEU A 11 15.56 -48.18 15.41
CA LEU A 11 16.37 -46.98 15.48
C LEU A 11 16.34 -46.22 14.14
N GLU A 12 16.44 -46.94 13.02
CA GLU A 12 16.39 -46.37 11.69
C GLU A 12 15.02 -45.72 11.40
N ALA A 13 13.93 -46.38 11.78
CA ALA A 13 12.58 -45.82 11.70
C ALA A 13 12.41 -44.57 12.59
N LEU A 14 13.00 -44.56 13.78
CA LEU A 14 12.99 -43.39 14.67
C LEU A 14 13.76 -42.21 14.06
N ILE A 15 14.93 -42.45 13.48
CA ILE A 15 15.72 -41.43 12.81
C ILE A 15 14.97 -40.91 11.58
N ALA A 16 14.38 -41.80 10.77
CA ALA A 16 13.57 -41.41 9.62
C ALA A 16 12.36 -40.56 10.03
N LEU A 17 11.67 -40.93 11.11
CA LEU A 17 10.56 -40.14 11.67
C LEU A 17 11.04 -38.77 12.18
N LEU A 18 12.21 -38.70 12.82
CA LEU A 18 12.80 -37.44 13.28
C LEU A 18 13.12 -36.52 12.10
N LEU A 19 13.75 -37.04 11.04
CA LEU A 19 14.04 -36.28 9.83
C LEU A 19 12.76 -35.80 9.14
N LEU A 20 11.74 -36.64 9.08
CA LEU A 20 10.42 -36.27 8.56
C LEU A 20 9.76 -35.16 9.39
N ALA A 21 9.80 -35.26 10.73
CA ALA A 21 9.25 -34.24 11.61
C ALA A 21 9.97 -32.89 11.46
N VAL A 22 11.30 -32.90 11.36
CA VAL A 22 12.10 -31.69 11.11
C VAL A 22 11.77 -31.09 9.73
N GLY A 23 11.66 -31.93 8.70
CA GLY A 23 11.27 -31.50 7.35
C GLY A 23 9.88 -30.87 7.29
N LEU A 24 8.89 -31.46 7.96
CA LEU A 24 7.54 -30.92 8.04
C LEU A 24 7.50 -29.58 8.79
N LEU A 25 8.26 -29.46 9.89
CA LEU A 25 8.33 -28.21 10.64
C LEU A 25 8.97 -27.09 9.80
N ALA A 26 10.04 -27.40 9.08
CA ALA A 26 10.67 -26.46 8.15
C ALA A 26 9.69 -26.01 7.05
N GLY A 27 8.94 -26.95 6.46
CA GLY A 27 7.90 -26.65 5.47
C GLY A 27 6.79 -25.76 6.02
N LEU A 28 6.31 -26.03 7.24
CA LEU A 28 5.27 -25.23 7.87
C LEU A 28 5.74 -23.79 8.15
N ARG A 29 7.00 -23.63 8.59
CA ARG A 29 7.60 -22.30 8.79
C ARG A 29 7.64 -21.52 7.49
N LEU A 30 8.09 -22.14 6.39
CA LEU A 30 8.14 -21.49 5.09
C LEU A 30 6.74 -21.08 4.61
N ALA A 31 5.77 -21.98 4.68
CA ALA A 31 4.37 -21.68 4.33
C ALA A 31 3.84 -20.48 5.13
N SER A 32 4.07 -20.44 6.44
CA SER A 32 3.63 -19.31 7.28
C SER A 32 4.29 -17.99 6.89
N ALA A 33 5.58 -17.99 6.56
CA ALA A 33 6.30 -16.78 6.14
C ALA A 33 5.81 -16.25 4.77
N THR A 34 5.53 -17.16 3.83
CA THR A 34 4.98 -16.78 2.52
C THR A 34 3.57 -16.18 2.62
N LEU A 35 2.74 -16.70 3.53
CA LEU A 35 1.40 -16.14 3.77
C LEU A 35 1.48 -14.74 4.41
N ALA A 36 2.36 -14.56 5.38
CA ALA A 36 2.56 -13.26 6.04
C ALA A 36 3.04 -12.19 5.05
N SER A 37 4.07 -12.49 4.27
CA SER A 37 4.58 -11.58 3.24
C SER A 37 3.56 -11.27 2.15
N SER A 38 2.72 -12.25 1.77
CA SER A 38 1.64 -12.02 0.81
C SER A 38 0.55 -11.10 1.37
N ALA A 39 0.23 -11.19 2.65
CA ALA A 39 -0.74 -10.31 3.30
C ALA A 39 -0.21 -8.87 3.38
N GLU A 40 1.06 -8.70 3.74
CA GLU A 40 1.75 -7.42 3.77
C GLU A 40 1.77 -6.77 2.37
N ALA A 41 2.20 -7.52 1.34
CA ALA A 41 2.22 -7.04 -0.04
C ALA A 41 0.83 -6.58 -0.52
N LYS A 42 -0.23 -7.32 -0.15
CA LYS A 42 -1.62 -6.92 -0.47
C LYS A 42 -2.02 -5.63 0.24
N ALA A 43 -1.68 -5.47 1.51
CA ALA A 43 -1.97 -4.24 2.26
C ALA A 43 -1.26 -3.03 1.64
N HIS A 44 0.02 -3.17 1.28
CA HIS A 44 0.78 -2.13 0.58
C HIS A 44 0.18 -1.79 -0.79
N ALA A 45 -0.16 -2.80 -1.60
CA ALA A 45 -0.77 -2.59 -2.91
C ALA A 45 -2.14 -1.88 -2.79
N PHE A 46 -2.95 -2.27 -1.80
CA PHE A 46 -4.21 -1.60 -1.53
C PHE A 46 -4.01 -0.16 -1.07
N ALA A 47 -3.07 0.11 -0.15
CA ALA A 47 -2.77 1.46 0.31
C ALA A 47 -2.28 2.38 -0.83
N GLN A 48 -1.46 1.85 -1.74
CA GLN A 48 -1.03 2.57 -2.95
C GLN A 48 -2.20 2.86 -3.89
N TYR A 49 -3.03 1.85 -4.17
CA TYR A 49 -4.24 2.02 -4.97
C TYR A 49 -5.17 3.07 -4.35
N TYR A 50 -5.40 2.99 -3.04
CA TYR A 50 -6.29 3.89 -2.31
C TYR A 50 -5.74 5.33 -2.29
N ALA A 51 -4.43 5.51 -2.19
CA ALA A 51 -3.80 6.82 -2.34
C ALA A 51 -3.92 7.36 -3.78
N ALA A 52 -3.65 6.52 -4.77
CA ALA A 52 -3.68 6.89 -6.19
C ALA A 52 -5.10 7.26 -6.65
N ASP A 53 -6.11 6.51 -6.23
CA ASP A 53 -7.53 6.77 -6.47
C ASP A 53 -7.91 8.19 -6.01
N LYS A 54 -7.52 8.58 -4.79
CA LYS A 54 -7.80 9.94 -4.30
C LYS A 54 -7.08 10.99 -5.14
N LEU A 55 -5.81 10.76 -5.41
CA LEU A 55 -4.98 11.68 -6.17
C LEU A 55 -5.61 11.92 -7.56
N GLU A 56 -6.11 10.86 -8.19
CA GLU A 56 -6.81 10.96 -9.48
C GLU A 56 -8.17 11.66 -9.36
N SER A 57 -8.95 11.39 -8.30
CA SER A 57 -10.18 12.15 -8.05
C SER A 57 -9.92 13.66 -7.91
N LEU A 58 -8.81 14.04 -7.26
CA LEU A 58 -8.41 15.44 -7.10
C LEU A 58 -7.90 16.05 -8.41
N ARG A 59 -7.26 15.25 -9.28
CA ARG A 59 -6.90 15.66 -10.65
C ARG A 59 -8.11 15.82 -11.54
N ALA A 60 -9.12 14.96 -11.43
CA ALA A 60 -10.33 15.03 -12.23
C ALA A 60 -11.08 16.36 -12.05
N LEU A 61 -11.07 16.92 -10.82
CA LEU A 61 -11.64 18.25 -10.55
C LEU A 61 -10.96 19.36 -11.37
N ILE A 62 -9.68 19.19 -11.70
CA ILE A 62 -8.93 20.14 -12.55
C ILE A 62 -9.39 20.03 -14.01
N ALA A 63 -9.54 18.80 -14.50
CA ALA A 63 -10.03 18.53 -15.85
C ALA A 63 -11.45 19.08 -16.05
N ALA A 64 -12.30 18.98 -15.03
CA ALA A 64 -13.68 19.50 -15.04
C ALA A 64 -13.77 21.05 -15.05
N GLY A 65 -12.65 21.78 -14.97
CA GLY A 65 -12.64 23.23 -15.00
C GLY A 65 -12.95 23.90 -13.66
N GLU A 66 -13.03 23.12 -12.57
CA GLU A 66 -13.20 23.61 -11.19
C GLU A 66 -11.88 24.14 -10.59
N TYR A 67 -10.81 24.14 -11.39
CA TYR A 67 -9.49 24.64 -11.02
C TYR A 67 -9.29 26.09 -11.44
N GLN A 68 -9.11 26.96 -10.44
CA GLN A 68 -8.75 28.35 -10.68
C GLN A 68 -7.30 28.47 -11.20
N ARG A 69 -7.08 29.37 -12.16
CA ARG A 69 -5.79 29.62 -12.83
C ARG A 69 -4.62 29.93 -11.90
N THR A 70 -4.90 30.38 -10.67
CA THR A 70 -3.91 30.78 -9.68
C THR A 70 -3.94 29.87 -8.46
N ALA A 71 -2.76 29.40 -8.05
CA ALA A 71 -2.60 28.57 -6.86
C ALA A 71 -2.75 29.35 -5.53
N CYS A 72 -2.69 30.68 -5.57
CA CYS A 72 -2.50 31.55 -4.40
C CYS A 72 -3.79 32.05 -3.74
N PRO A 73 -3.71 32.61 -2.52
CA PRO A 73 -4.87 33.10 -1.77
C PRO A 73 -5.68 34.16 -2.55
N GLY A 74 -7.00 34.16 -2.38
CA GLY A 74 -7.94 35.05 -3.09
C GLY A 74 -8.64 34.40 -4.29
N ALA A 75 -8.15 33.25 -4.76
CA ALA A 75 -8.85 32.37 -5.68
C ALA A 75 -9.63 31.32 -4.89
N GLY A 76 -10.97 31.38 -4.90
CA GLY A 76 -11.79 30.27 -4.40
C GLY A 76 -11.38 28.98 -5.12
N SER A 77 -11.04 27.94 -4.35
CA SER A 77 -10.55 26.66 -4.84
C SER A 77 -11.38 25.55 -4.23
N LEU A 78 -11.98 24.71 -5.06
CA LEU A 78 -12.69 23.50 -4.63
C LEU A 78 -11.71 22.39 -4.19
N LEU A 79 -10.43 22.51 -4.56
CA LEU A 79 -9.36 21.68 -4.02
C LEU A 79 -9.02 22.15 -2.60
N VAL A 80 -9.49 21.38 -1.61
CA VAL A 80 -9.23 21.59 -0.18
C VAL A 80 -8.53 20.37 0.41
N SER A 81 -7.67 20.61 1.41
CA SER A 81 -7.07 19.55 2.22
C SER A 81 -8.15 18.81 3.02
N SER A 82 -7.91 17.55 3.36
CA SER A 82 -8.81 16.79 4.24
C SER A 82 -8.79 17.39 5.64
N GLU A 83 -9.97 17.65 6.23
CA GLU A 83 -10.09 18.06 7.63
C GLU A 83 -9.94 16.88 8.59
N ALA A 84 -10.37 15.69 8.17
CA ALA A 84 -10.26 14.44 8.92
C ALA A 84 -9.85 13.29 7.99
N PRO A 85 -9.22 12.22 8.52
CA PRO A 85 -8.87 11.05 7.73
C PRO A 85 -10.14 10.33 7.25
N GLU A 86 -10.15 9.99 5.96
CA GLU A 86 -11.16 9.13 5.36
C GLU A 86 -10.77 7.66 5.58
N GLN A 87 -11.66 6.88 6.17
CA GLN A 87 -11.36 5.50 6.57
C GLN A 87 -12.10 4.48 5.72
N THR A 88 -11.42 3.37 5.43
CA THR A 88 -12.04 2.19 4.84
C THR A 88 -11.47 0.93 5.50
N THR A 89 -12.30 -0.11 5.59
CA THR A 89 -11.92 -1.38 6.21
C THR A 89 -11.86 -2.46 5.15
N VAL A 90 -10.70 -3.09 5.01
CA VAL A 90 -10.48 -4.20 4.08
C VAL A 90 -9.91 -5.38 4.85
N GLN A 91 -10.62 -6.51 4.81
CA GLN A 91 -10.20 -7.75 5.49
C GLN A 91 -9.89 -7.57 7.00
N GLY A 92 -10.60 -6.65 7.66
CA GLY A 92 -10.42 -6.36 9.09
C GLY A 92 -9.29 -5.38 9.41
N THR A 93 -8.55 -4.88 8.42
CA THR A 93 -7.57 -3.80 8.58
C THR A 93 -8.19 -2.46 8.20
N ILE A 94 -8.02 -1.46 9.06
CA ILE A 94 -8.50 -0.09 8.83
C ILE A 94 -7.39 0.69 8.14
N PHE A 95 -7.71 1.25 6.98
CA PHE A 95 -6.86 2.17 6.22
C PHE A 95 -7.40 3.59 6.37
N SER A 96 -6.57 4.50 6.86
CA SER A 96 -6.90 5.91 7.03
C SER A 96 -6.17 6.74 5.97
N ARG A 97 -6.91 7.48 5.16
CA ARG A 97 -6.40 8.33 4.07
C ARG A 97 -6.60 9.81 4.39
N SER A 98 -5.56 10.60 4.29
CA SER A 98 -5.62 12.06 4.38
C SER A 98 -4.94 12.69 3.17
N TRP A 99 -5.28 13.93 2.86
CA TRP A 99 -4.62 14.65 1.77
C TRP A 99 -4.42 16.13 2.10
N GLN A 100 -3.33 16.67 1.58
CA GLN A 100 -2.96 18.06 1.75
C GLN A 100 -2.77 18.72 0.39
N VAL A 101 -3.37 19.89 0.24
CA VAL A 101 -3.23 20.74 -0.94
C VAL A 101 -2.41 21.96 -0.54
N THR A 102 -1.12 21.95 -0.88
CA THR A 102 -0.22 23.07 -0.57
C THR A 102 -0.06 23.97 -1.80
N PRO A 103 -0.48 25.24 -1.74
CA PRO A 103 -0.26 26.17 -2.83
C PRO A 103 1.20 26.64 -2.88
N GLN A 104 1.73 26.78 -4.08
CA GLN A 104 3.02 27.41 -4.38
C GLN A 104 2.77 28.55 -5.36
N CYS A 105 3.27 29.74 -5.02
CA CYS A 105 2.93 30.96 -5.75
C CYS A 105 3.94 31.35 -6.82
N THR A 106 5.19 30.92 -6.65
CA THR A 106 6.30 31.34 -7.52
C THR A 106 7.24 30.15 -7.76
N PRO A 107 7.13 29.43 -8.89
CA PRO A 107 6.09 29.51 -9.91
C PRO A 107 4.72 29.01 -9.39
N SER A 108 3.62 29.33 -10.09
CA SER A 108 2.28 28.96 -9.61
C SER A 108 1.96 27.48 -9.88
N TYR A 109 1.89 26.69 -8.82
CA TYR A 109 1.44 25.29 -8.86
C TYR A 109 0.87 24.87 -7.50
N ARG A 110 0.22 23.71 -7.44
CA ARG A 110 -0.22 23.11 -6.17
C ARG A 110 0.47 21.77 -5.98
N VAL A 111 0.89 21.48 -4.76
CA VAL A 111 1.38 20.16 -4.36
C VAL A 111 0.21 19.42 -3.72
N LEU A 112 -0.16 18.30 -4.31
CA LEU A 112 -1.03 17.32 -3.66
C LEU A 112 -0.17 16.30 -2.95
N ARG A 113 -0.45 16.05 -1.69
CA ARG A 113 0.13 14.95 -0.93
C ARG A 113 -1.01 14.12 -0.39
N VAL A 114 -1.08 12.85 -0.76
CA VAL A 114 -2.04 11.88 -0.24
C VAL A 114 -1.27 10.88 0.61
N GLU A 115 -1.72 10.71 1.84
CA GLU A 115 -1.15 9.80 2.81
C GLU A 115 -2.17 8.74 3.17
N VAL A 116 -1.73 7.49 3.24
CA VAL A 116 -2.51 6.37 3.75
C VAL A 116 -1.73 5.69 4.87
N THR A 117 -2.38 5.54 6.01
CA THR A 117 -1.85 4.84 7.18
C THR A 117 -2.72 3.65 7.54
N TRP A 118 -2.09 2.57 8.01
CA TRP A 118 -2.79 1.42 8.56
C TRP A 118 -1.93 0.80 9.66
N GLN A 119 -2.53 -0.10 10.42
CA GLN A 119 -1.83 -0.85 11.46
C GLN A 119 -2.08 -2.33 11.29
N ASP A 120 -1.03 -3.13 11.42
CA ASP A 120 -1.11 -4.58 11.46
C ASP A 120 -0.35 -5.14 12.69
N LYS A 121 -0.13 -6.46 12.71
CA LYS A 121 0.59 -7.14 13.80
C LYS A 121 2.08 -6.78 13.86
N ALA A 122 2.67 -6.30 12.77
CA ALA A 122 4.06 -5.87 12.69
C ALA A 122 4.23 -4.41 13.15
N GLY A 123 3.19 -3.59 13.01
CA GLY A 123 3.18 -2.23 13.54
C GLY A 123 2.38 -1.25 12.69
N PRO A 124 2.57 0.07 12.91
CA PRO A 124 2.00 1.10 12.05
C PRO A 124 2.78 1.20 10.73
N HIS A 125 2.05 1.39 9.65
CA HIS A 125 2.58 1.54 8.30
C HIS A 125 2.04 2.80 7.64
N ARG A 126 2.79 3.30 6.67
CA ARG A 126 2.46 4.53 5.93
C ARG A 126 2.90 4.43 4.48
N VAL A 127 2.02 4.86 3.58
CA VAL A 127 2.30 5.10 2.16
C VAL A 127 1.94 6.54 1.86
N GLU A 128 2.80 7.20 1.10
CA GLU A 128 2.59 8.58 0.68
C GLU A 128 2.79 8.71 -0.83
N LEU A 129 1.83 9.35 -1.49
CA LEU A 129 1.93 9.73 -2.90
C LEU A 129 1.83 11.24 -3.02
N ALA A 130 2.74 11.83 -3.79
CA ALA A 130 2.75 13.26 -4.07
C ALA A 130 2.61 13.51 -5.57
N SER A 131 1.88 14.56 -5.92
CA SER A 131 1.78 15.05 -7.30
C SER A 131 1.84 16.56 -7.32
N LEU A 132 2.43 17.07 -8.40
CA LEU A 132 2.39 18.48 -8.75
C LEU A 132 1.22 18.71 -9.69
N LEU A 133 0.48 19.79 -9.47
CA LEU A 133 -0.60 20.25 -10.32
C LEU A 133 -0.24 21.62 -10.85
N THR A 134 -0.17 21.73 -12.18
CA THR A 134 0.06 23.00 -12.88
C THR A 134 -1.11 23.27 -13.82
N TRP A 135 -1.42 24.54 -14.08
CA TRP A 135 -2.48 24.92 -15.01
C TRP A 135 -2.22 24.44 -16.45
N SER A 136 -0.95 24.44 -16.86
CA SER A 136 -0.54 23.94 -18.18
C SER A 136 -0.29 22.43 -18.10
N ASP A 137 -1.36 21.64 -18.15
CA ASP A 137 -1.21 20.22 -18.47
C ASP A 137 -0.65 20.11 -19.90
N PRO A 138 0.56 19.56 -20.12
CA PRO A 138 1.12 19.39 -21.46
C PRO A 138 0.25 18.48 -22.35
N ALA A 139 -0.63 17.64 -21.77
CA ALA A 139 -1.58 16.84 -22.53
C ALA A 139 -2.68 17.68 -23.20
N ARG A 140 -3.01 18.86 -22.64
CA ARG A 140 -4.08 19.74 -23.15
C ARG A 140 -3.65 20.67 -24.29
N VAL A 141 -2.34 20.75 -24.59
CA VAL A 141 -1.81 21.67 -25.61
C VAL A 141 -2.08 21.20 -27.06
N ARG A 142 -2.58 19.98 -27.26
CA ARG A 142 -2.78 19.39 -28.60
C ARG A 142 -4.14 19.64 -29.27
N GLU A 143 -5.08 20.27 -28.60
CA GLU A 143 -6.39 20.59 -29.20
C GLU A 143 -6.52 22.12 -29.32
N ARG A 144 -6.10 22.61 -30.48
CA ARG A 144 -6.39 23.96 -30.99
C ARG A 144 -7.68 23.94 -31.78
#